data_AF-A0A5C8F4Y1-F1
#
_entry.id   AF-A0A5C8F4Y1-F1
#
_cell.length_a   1.000
_cell.length_b   1.000
_cell.length_c   1.000
_cell.angle_alpha   90.00
_cell.angle_beta   90.00
_cell.angle_gamma   90.00
#
_symmetry.space_group_name_H-M   'P 1'
#
loop_
_entity.id
_entity.type
_entity.pdbx_description
1 polymer ?
#
loop_
_entity_poly.entity_id
_entity_poly.type
_entity_poly.pdbx_seq_one_letter_code
_entity_poly.pdbx_strand_id
1 'polypeptide(L)'
;METKRKTFNKIYKGSLLVVFLFIAIISCNKNPYNDNSRLLGTWENNQPTYTETYIYDGITFTSINTYKMEVERIIWNSDASGIIYGKYTENTYSPSVVGKYYAVSFKDLTDTSISISGAYKDGKMAADSLVEAITEFTINNGYYSLYSSCKKVK
;
A
#
# COMPACT_ATOMS: atom_id res chain seq x y z
N MET A 1 53.36 -3.06 -44.50
CA MET A 1 51.99 -2.54 -44.41
C MET A 1 51.65 -2.46 -42.93
N GLU A 2 51.61 -1.24 -42.40
CA GLU A 2 51.34 -0.94 -41.00
C GLU A 2 49.83 -0.79 -40.81
N THR A 3 49.19 -1.53 -39.88
CA THR A 3 47.97 -1.05 -39.21
C THR A 3 47.76 -1.73 -37.84
N LYS A 4 48.18 -1.00 -36.80
CA LYS A 4 47.59 -0.80 -35.46
C LYS A 4 47.04 -1.98 -34.62
N ARG A 5 47.75 -2.18 -33.51
CA ARG A 5 47.40 -2.74 -32.19
C ARG A 5 46.07 -2.17 -31.63
N LYS A 6 45.27 -2.98 -30.94
CA LYS A 6 44.51 -2.58 -29.73
C LYS A 6 44.05 -3.81 -28.91
N THR A 7 44.68 -3.99 -27.76
CA THR A 7 44.23 -4.85 -26.65
C THR A 7 42.95 -4.26 -26.04
N PHE A 8 41.98 -5.09 -25.69
CA PHE A 8 40.94 -4.72 -24.71
C PHE A 8 40.69 -5.88 -23.75
N ASN A 9 41.37 -5.81 -22.61
CA ASN A 9 40.90 -6.40 -21.36
C ASN A 9 39.59 -5.71 -20.96
N LYS A 10 38.56 -6.47 -20.56
CA LYS A 10 37.76 -6.10 -19.38
C LYS A 10 36.82 -7.22 -18.93
N ILE A 11 37.06 -7.60 -17.67
CA ILE A 11 36.16 -8.31 -16.77
C ILE A 11 34.86 -7.51 -16.64
N TYR A 12 33.70 -8.10 -16.92
CA TYR A 12 32.41 -7.52 -16.56
C TYR A 12 32.13 -7.82 -15.08
N LYS A 13 32.71 -6.99 -14.19
CA LYS A 13 32.16 -6.74 -12.86
C LYS A 13 31.34 -5.45 -12.96
N GLY A 14 30.06 -5.54 -12.59
CA GLY A 14 29.08 -4.45 -12.63
C GLY A 14 27.88 -4.89 -13.49
N SER A 15 26.63 -4.86 -13.05
CA SER A 15 26.03 -3.85 -12.20
C SER A 15 24.84 -4.45 -11.43
N LEU A 16 25.05 -4.75 -10.14
CA LEU A 16 23.98 -4.84 -9.15
C LEU A 16 23.61 -3.39 -8.79
N LEU A 17 22.79 -2.74 -9.62
CA LEU A 17 22.15 -1.46 -9.32
C LEU A 17 21.20 -1.11 -10.47
N VAL A 18 20.02 -1.72 -10.46
CA VAL A 18 18.87 -1.11 -11.15
C VAL A 18 18.36 -0.01 -10.22
N VAL A 19 19.04 1.11 -10.36
CA VAL A 19 18.69 2.49 -10.08
C VAL A 19 17.26 2.69 -9.52
N PHE A 20 17.21 3.07 -8.24
CA PHE A 20 16.13 3.86 -7.67
C PHE A 20 15.94 5.15 -8.49
N LEU A 21 14.98 5.14 -9.40
CA LEU A 21 14.42 6.30 -10.09
C LEU A 21 12.91 6.12 -9.82
N PHE A 22 12.21 6.82 -8.93
CA PHE A 22 12.16 8.26 -8.66
C PHE A 22 11.62 8.48 -7.22
N ILE A 23 12.39 9.08 -6.29
CA ILE A 23 11.83 9.62 -5.03
C ILE A 23 12.34 11.05 -4.78
N ALA A 24 12.49 11.85 -5.84
CA ALA A 24 12.94 13.23 -5.70
C ALA A 24 12.47 14.15 -6.83
N ILE A 25 11.20 14.11 -7.21
CA ILE A 25 10.58 15.23 -7.93
C ILE A 25 9.09 15.28 -7.54
N ILE A 26 8.75 15.84 -6.38
CA ILE A 26 7.63 16.81 -6.16
C ILE A 26 7.83 17.43 -4.76
N SER A 27 8.74 18.41 -4.64
CA SER A 27 8.55 19.50 -3.68
C SER A 27 7.93 20.64 -4.49
N CYS A 28 6.74 21.10 -4.09
CA CYS A 28 5.94 22.17 -4.72
C CYS A 28 5.09 21.84 -5.98
N ASN A 29 4.54 20.64 -6.11
CA ASN A 29 3.15 20.51 -6.58
C ASN A 29 2.38 19.87 -5.42
N LYS A 30 1.35 20.55 -4.89
CA LYS A 30 0.34 19.82 -4.13
C LYS A 30 -0.16 18.74 -5.10
N ASN A 31 0.14 17.47 -4.83
CA ASN A 31 -0.49 16.39 -5.57
C ASN A 31 -2.01 16.67 -5.47
N PRO A 32 -2.74 16.92 -6.59
CA PRO A 32 -4.17 17.20 -6.49
C PRO A 32 -4.94 16.04 -5.84
N TYR A 33 -4.32 14.86 -5.77
CA TYR A 33 -4.84 13.64 -5.15
C TYR A 33 -4.48 13.47 -3.67
N ASN A 34 -3.81 14.44 -3.04
CA ASN A 34 -3.55 14.39 -1.58
C ASN A 34 -4.78 14.73 -0.74
N ASP A 35 -5.95 14.90 -1.36
CA ASP A 35 -7.21 15.05 -0.65
C ASP A 35 -7.76 13.69 -0.23
N ASN A 36 -7.30 13.22 0.93
CA ASN A 36 -7.80 12.00 1.56
C ASN A 36 -9.28 12.10 1.96
N SER A 37 -9.94 13.26 1.80
CA SER A 37 -11.36 13.44 2.11
C SER A 37 -12.25 12.43 1.39
N ARG A 38 -11.89 12.02 0.18
CA ARG A 38 -12.66 11.04 -0.61
C ARG A 38 -12.71 9.66 0.06
N LEU A 39 -11.65 9.30 0.78
CA LEU A 39 -11.57 8.04 1.55
C LEU A 39 -12.38 8.11 2.85
N LEU A 40 -12.68 9.31 3.37
CA LEU A 40 -13.37 9.47 4.65
C LEU A 40 -14.75 8.82 4.63
N GLY A 41 -15.09 8.13 5.71
CA GLY A 41 -16.41 7.56 5.95
C GLY A 41 -16.37 6.05 6.14
N THR A 42 -17.57 5.47 6.07
CA THR A 42 -17.82 4.05 6.26
C THR A 42 -18.07 3.38 4.91
N TRP A 43 -17.41 2.26 4.68
CA TRP A 43 -17.42 1.49 3.45
C TRP A 43 -17.85 0.06 3.75
N GLU A 44 -18.94 -0.38 3.14
CA GLU A 44 -19.52 -1.68 3.39
C GLU A 44 -19.50 -2.56 2.15
N ASN A 45 -19.03 -3.79 2.31
CA ASN A 45 -19.21 -4.86 1.36
C ASN A 45 -20.25 -5.83 1.94
N ASN A 46 -21.48 -5.73 1.46
CA ASN A 46 -22.59 -6.59 1.87
C ASN A 46 -22.47 -7.94 1.16
N GLN A 47 -22.02 -8.96 1.91
CA GLN A 47 -22.02 -10.34 1.47
C GLN A 47 -23.36 -11.00 1.83
N PRO A 48 -23.73 -12.14 1.21
CA PRO A 48 -25.00 -12.80 1.49
C PRO A 48 -25.24 -13.18 2.96
N THR A 49 -24.16 -13.40 3.72
CA THR A 49 -24.23 -13.93 5.09
C THR A 49 -23.58 -13.03 6.15
N TYR A 50 -22.88 -11.97 5.74
CA TYR A 50 -22.25 -11.01 6.65
C TYR A 50 -21.94 -9.70 5.93
N THR A 51 -21.62 -8.64 6.67
CA THR A 51 -21.16 -7.37 6.10
C THR A 51 -19.74 -7.10 6.57
N GLU A 52 -18.85 -6.82 5.63
CA GLU A 52 -17.53 -6.27 5.94
C GLU A 52 -17.65 -4.76 6.01
N THR A 53 -17.24 -4.16 7.13
CA THR A 53 -17.32 -2.72 7.35
C THR A 53 -15.93 -2.16 7.59
N TYR A 54 -15.53 -1.22 6.72
CA TYR A 54 -14.28 -0.48 6.82
C TYR A 54 -14.56 1.00 7.11
N ILE A 55 -13.85 1.59 8.05
CA ILE A 55 -14.01 3.01 8.42
C ILE A 55 -12.67 3.70 8.31
N TYR A 56 -12.63 4.82 7.60
CA TYR A 56 -11.51 5.75 7.66
C TYR A 56 -11.99 7.12 8.14
N ASP A 57 -11.43 7.59 9.26
CA ASP A 57 -11.81 8.86 9.89
C ASP A 57 -10.79 10.01 9.62
N GLY A 58 -9.77 9.73 8.80
CA GLY A 58 -8.67 10.67 8.53
C GLY A 58 -7.38 10.30 9.26
N ILE A 59 -7.48 9.57 10.37
CA ILE A 59 -6.36 9.20 11.23
C ILE A 59 -6.29 7.68 11.39
N THR A 60 -7.43 7.02 11.54
CA THR A 60 -7.55 5.59 11.81
C THR A 60 -8.23 4.91 10.64
N PHE A 61 -7.69 3.75 10.25
CA PHE A 61 -8.40 2.80 9.41
C PHE A 61 -8.85 1.60 10.26
N THR A 62 -10.15 1.32 10.27
CA THR A 62 -10.76 0.26 11.06
C THR A 62 -11.44 -0.75 10.15
N SER A 63 -11.11 -2.02 10.27
CA SER A 63 -11.90 -3.15 9.78
C SER A 63 -12.68 -3.72 10.96
N ILE A 64 -13.99 -3.47 11.01
CA ILE A 64 -14.82 -3.81 12.17
C ILE A 64 -14.68 -5.30 12.53
N ASN A 65 -14.59 -5.58 13.83
CA ASN A 65 -14.36 -6.91 14.42
C ASN A 65 -13.04 -7.60 14.01
N THR A 66 -12.19 -6.97 13.20
CA THR A 66 -11.01 -7.61 12.60
C THR A 66 -9.73 -6.95 13.10
N TYR A 67 -9.51 -5.68 12.77
CA TYR A 67 -8.29 -4.95 13.10
C TYR A 67 -8.50 -3.43 13.03
N LYS A 68 -7.58 -2.70 13.66
CA LYS A 68 -7.51 -1.25 13.61
C LYS A 68 -6.06 -0.83 13.43
N MET A 69 -5.84 0.20 12.61
CA MET A 69 -4.52 0.80 12.45
C MET A 69 -4.58 2.32 12.50
N GLU A 70 -3.58 2.91 13.13
CA GLU A 70 -3.28 4.34 13.03
C GLU A 70 -2.54 4.58 11.71
N VAL A 71 -3.11 5.40 10.84
CA VAL A 71 -2.60 5.68 9.50
C VAL A 71 -1.44 6.67 9.60
N GLU A 72 -0.27 6.26 9.12
CA GLU A 72 0.92 7.12 9.09
C GLU A 72 1.21 7.65 7.69
N ARG A 73 0.83 6.90 6.64
CA ARG A 73 1.11 7.31 5.26
C ARG A 73 0.09 6.75 4.30
N ILE A 74 -0.31 7.57 3.33
CA ILE A 74 -1.05 7.13 2.14
C ILE A 74 -0.18 7.40 0.92
N ILE A 75 0.04 6.38 0.10
CA ILE A 75 0.75 6.50 -1.18
C ILE A 75 -0.25 6.26 -2.29
N TRP A 76 -0.54 7.31 -3.05
CA TRP A 76 -1.45 7.27 -4.20
C TRP A 76 -0.71 6.76 -5.44
N ASN A 77 -1.32 5.81 -6.14
CA ASN A 77 -0.84 5.26 -7.41
C ASN A 77 -1.56 5.91 -8.61
N SER A 78 -2.80 6.35 -8.43
CA SER A 78 -3.57 7.16 -9.38
C SER A 78 -4.56 8.07 -8.63
N ASP A 79 -5.47 8.70 -9.36
CA ASP A 79 -6.62 9.45 -8.82
C ASP A 79 -7.65 8.59 -8.07
N ALA A 80 -7.67 7.29 -8.32
CA ALA A 80 -8.65 6.35 -7.79
C ALA A 80 -8.04 5.12 -7.10
N SER A 81 -6.72 5.08 -6.91
CA SER A 81 -6.02 3.95 -6.30
C SER A 81 -4.79 4.33 -5.49
N GLY A 82 -4.46 3.51 -4.49
CA GLY A 82 -3.33 3.74 -3.60
C GLY A 82 -3.20 2.65 -2.52
N ILE A 83 -2.31 2.91 -1.57
CA ILE A 83 -2.06 2.05 -0.42
C ILE A 83 -1.98 2.91 0.85
N ILE A 84 -2.75 2.53 1.86
CA ILE A 84 -2.75 3.11 3.20
C ILE A 84 -1.80 2.27 4.05
N TYR A 85 -0.80 2.89 4.65
CA TYR A 85 0.14 2.28 5.57
C TYR A 85 -0.09 2.82 6.98
N GLY A 86 -0.06 1.93 7.95
CA GLY A 86 -0.33 2.30 9.34
C GLY A 86 0.19 1.27 10.32
N LYS A 87 0.16 1.63 11.59
CA LYS A 87 0.56 0.76 12.68
C LYS A 87 -0.66 0.10 13.31
N TYR A 88 -0.64 -1.21 13.47
CA TYR A 88 -1.73 -1.91 14.17
C TYR A 88 -1.85 -1.39 15.60
N THR A 89 -3.05 -0.96 15.95
CA THR A 89 -3.44 -0.66 17.32
C THR A 89 -4.26 -1.80 17.91
N GLU A 90 -4.99 -2.55 17.07
CA GLU A 90 -5.79 -3.71 17.45
C GLU A 90 -5.78 -4.76 16.34
N ASN A 91 -5.79 -6.05 16.70
CA ASN A 91 -6.00 -7.16 15.76
C ASN A 91 -6.61 -8.38 16.51
N THR A 92 -7.83 -8.77 16.15
CA THR A 92 -8.59 -9.83 16.82
C THR A 92 -7.99 -11.22 16.59
N TYR A 93 -7.48 -11.48 15.39
CA TYR A 93 -7.03 -12.83 14.99
C TYR A 93 -5.54 -13.05 15.22
N SER A 94 -4.75 -11.98 15.37
CA SER A 94 -3.30 -12.06 15.58
C SER A 94 -2.81 -10.94 16.49
N PRO A 95 -3.07 -11.03 17.82
CA PRO A 95 -2.65 -9.99 18.76
C PRO A 95 -1.15 -9.68 18.76
N SER A 96 -0.31 -10.64 18.35
CA SER A 96 1.15 -10.49 18.27
C SER A 96 1.62 -9.48 17.21
N VAL A 97 0.76 -9.05 16.29
CA VAL A 97 1.10 -8.01 15.30
C VAL A 97 0.76 -6.60 15.77
N VAL A 98 0.12 -6.43 16.93
CA VAL A 98 -0.13 -5.10 17.50
C VAL A 98 1.20 -4.38 17.74
N GLY A 99 1.28 -3.13 17.30
CA GLY A 99 2.52 -2.34 17.29
C GLY A 99 3.41 -2.55 16.07
N LYS A 100 3.07 -3.46 15.15
CA LYS A 100 3.74 -3.61 13.85
C LYS A 100 3.00 -2.86 12.75
N TYR A 101 3.67 -2.66 11.62
CA TYR A 101 3.13 -1.94 10.48
C TYR A 101 2.39 -2.85 9.51
N TYR A 102 1.33 -2.31 8.93
CA TYR A 102 0.44 -2.96 7.99
C TYR A 102 0.17 -2.07 6.77
N ALA A 103 -0.50 -2.65 5.77
CA ALA A 103 -0.92 -1.94 4.59
C ALA A 103 -2.29 -2.42 4.09
N VAL A 104 -3.06 -1.48 3.55
CA VAL A 104 -4.36 -1.70 2.91
C VAL A 104 -4.33 -1.03 1.54
N SER A 105 -4.44 -1.82 0.48
CA SER A 105 -4.60 -1.31 -0.88
C SER A 105 -6.05 -0.93 -1.13
N PHE A 106 -6.25 0.16 -1.87
CA PHE A 106 -7.53 0.50 -2.45
C PHE A 106 -7.41 0.80 -3.94
N LYS A 107 -8.50 0.58 -4.68
CA LYS A 107 -8.66 0.94 -6.10
C LYS A 107 -10.12 1.23 -6.43
N ASP A 108 -10.38 1.71 -7.64
CA ASP A 108 -11.72 2.04 -8.14
C ASP A 108 -12.49 3.01 -7.23
N LEU A 109 -11.76 3.92 -6.56
CA LEU A 109 -12.34 4.91 -5.65
C LEU A 109 -13.17 5.93 -6.43
N THR A 110 -14.45 5.99 -6.08
CA THR A 110 -15.40 7.04 -6.47
C THR A 110 -16.00 7.68 -5.22
N ASP A 111 -16.93 8.62 -5.39
CA ASP A 111 -17.63 9.22 -4.25
C ASP A 111 -18.52 8.23 -3.48
N THR A 112 -18.85 7.08 -4.09
CA THR A 112 -19.81 6.11 -3.55
C THR A 112 -19.32 4.65 -3.56
N SER A 113 -18.16 4.36 -4.13
CA SER A 113 -17.60 3.01 -4.20
C SER A 113 -16.09 2.98 -4.01
N ILE A 114 -15.58 1.86 -3.52
CA ILE A 114 -14.15 1.57 -3.40
C ILE A 114 -13.93 0.06 -3.39
N SER A 115 -12.82 -0.41 -3.93
CA SER A 115 -12.35 -1.79 -3.76
C SER A 115 -11.21 -1.79 -2.75
N ILE A 116 -11.31 -2.58 -1.68
CA ILE A 116 -10.32 -2.60 -0.56
C ILE A 116 -9.70 -3.99 -0.43
N SER A 117 -8.38 -4.05 -0.20
CA SER A 117 -7.65 -5.30 0.08
C SER A 117 -6.58 -5.09 1.14
N GLY A 118 -6.62 -5.86 2.22
CA GLY A 118 -5.53 -5.90 3.20
C GLY A 118 -4.32 -6.66 2.67
N ALA A 119 -3.10 -6.23 3.01
CA ALA A 119 -1.89 -6.94 2.63
C ALA A 119 -1.85 -8.34 3.25
N TYR A 120 -1.69 -9.38 2.43
CA TYR A 120 -1.46 -10.73 2.90
C TYR A 120 -0.77 -11.56 1.82
N LYS A 121 0.34 -12.20 2.18
CA LYS A 121 1.03 -13.17 1.33
C LYS A 121 1.79 -14.16 2.20
N ASP A 122 1.56 -15.46 1.97
CA ASP A 122 2.28 -16.55 2.64
C ASP A 122 2.33 -16.42 4.18
N GLY A 123 1.22 -15.99 4.79
CA GLY A 123 1.12 -15.77 6.24
C GLY A 123 1.71 -14.46 6.76
N LYS A 124 2.38 -13.66 5.90
CA LYS A 124 2.96 -12.36 6.27
C LYS A 124 1.92 -11.25 6.10
N MET A 125 1.66 -10.55 7.21
CA MET A 125 0.70 -9.44 7.32
C MET A 125 1.18 -8.34 8.28
N ALA A 126 2.48 -8.27 8.56
CA ALA A 126 3.04 -7.26 9.44
C ALA A 126 4.55 -7.06 9.19
N ALA A 127 5.03 -5.85 9.37
CA ALA A 127 6.43 -5.45 9.22
C ALA A 127 6.89 -4.67 10.47
N ASP A 128 8.18 -4.71 10.81
CA ASP A 128 8.68 -4.11 12.05
C ASP A 128 8.89 -2.59 11.94
N SER A 129 8.89 -2.05 10.71
CA SER A 129 9.01 -0.61 10.45
C SER A 129 8.13 -0.13 9.29
N LEU A 130 7.80 1.16 9.27
CA LEU A 130 7.07 1.78 8.17
C LEU A 130 7.80 1.63 6.82
N VAL A 131 9.13 1.79 6.84
CA VAL A 131 9.96 1.67 5.62
C VAL A 131 9.92 0.25 5.06
N GLU A 132 10.00 -0.76 5.93
CA GLU A 132 9.84 -2.16 5.52
C GLU A 132 8.43 -2.38 4.94
N ALA A 133 7.38 -1.91 5.61
CA ALA A 133 6.00 -2.06 5.12
C ALA A 133 5.81 -1.45 3.73
N ILE A 134 6.33 -0.24 3.50
CA ILE A 134 6.24 0.44 2.19
C ILE A 134 7.00 -0.32 1.10
N THR A 135 8.14 -0.91 1.44
CA THR A 135 8.98 -1.64 0.48
C THR A 135 8.40 -3.02 0.17
N GLU A 136 7.83 -3.69 1.18
CA GLU A 136 7.37 -5.07 1.11
C GLU A 136 5.92 -5.16 0.63
N PHE A 137 4.99 -4.43 1.24
CA PHE A 137 3.55 -4.56 1.00
C PHE A 137 3.13 -3.74 -0.21
N THR A 138 3.48 -4.26 -1.39
CA THR A 138 3.20 -3.63 -2.69
C THR A 138 2.39 -4.56 -3.60
N ILE A 139 1.74 -3.95 -4.60
CA ILE A 139 1.00 -4.69 -5.64
C ILE A 139 1.96 -5.61 -6.41
N ASN A 140 3.14 -5.10 -6.79
CA ASN A 140 4.14 -5.87 -7.55
C ASN A 140 4.70 -7.06 -6.75
N ASN A 141 4.76 -6.95 -5.42
CA ASN A 141 5.20 -8.05 -4.56
C ASN A 141 4.08 -9.09 -4.31
N GLY A 142 2.85 -8.82 -4.78
CA GLY A 142 1.74 -9.77 -4.76
C GLY A 142 0.96 -9.83 -3.44
N TYR A 143 0.97 -8.76 -2.64
CA TYR A 143 0.30 -8.74 -1.32
C TYR A 143 -1.22 -8.53 -1.37
N TYR A 144 -1.79 -8.20 -2.52
CA TYR A 144 -3.20 -7.82 -2.64
C TYR A 144 -3.89 -8.66 -3.71
N SER A 145 -4.57 -9.72 -3.28
CA SER A 145 -5.19 -10.71 -4.18
C SER A 145 -6.72 -10.67 -4.17
N LEU A 146 -7.33 -10.46 -3.00
CA LEU A 146 -8.78 -10.41 -2.82
C LEU A 146 -9.21 -9.00 -2.45
N TYR A 147 -10.09 -8.41 -3.26
CA TYR A 147 -10.64 -7.08 -3.05
C TYR A 147 -12.11 -7.15 -2.69
N SER A 148 -12.47 -6.56 -1.56
CA SER A 148 -13.84 -6.31 -1.15
C SER A 148 -14.39 -5.12 -1.92
N SER A 149 -15.46 -5.33 -2.69
CA SER A 149 -16.14 -4.28 -3.46
C SER A 149 -17.14 -3.56 -2.55
N CYS A 150 -16.73 -2.41 -2.01
CA CYS A 150 -17.50 -1.69 -1.00
C CYS A 150 -18.32 -0.54 -1.58
N LYS A 151 -19.41 -0.19 -0.90
CA LYS A 151 -20.20 1.02 -1.11
C LYS A 151 -20.12 1.93 0.10
N LYS A 152 -20.17 3.24 -0.14
CA LYS A 152 -20.16 4.23 0.92
C LYS A 152 -21.51 4.23 1.64
N VAL A 153 -21.49 4.13 2.96
CA VAL A 153 -22.67 4.34 3.81
C VAL A 153 -22.87 5.85 3.93
N LYS A 154 -24.12 6.30 3.76
CA LYS A 154 -24.50 7.72 3.88
C LYS A 154 -24.58 8.17 5.32
#